data_AF-A0A954NHH4-F1
#
_entry.id   AF-A0A954NHH4-F1
#
_cell.length_a   1.000
_cell.length_b   1.000
_cell.length_c   1.000
_cell.angle_alpha   90.00
_cell.angle_beta   90.00
_cell.angle_gamma   90.00
#
_symmetry.space_group_name_H-M   'P 1'
#
loop_
_entity.id
_entity.type
_entity.pdbx_description
1 polymer ?
#
loop_
_entity_poly.entity_id
_entity_poly.type
_entity_poly.pdbx_seq_one_letter_code
_entity_poly.pdbx_strand_id
1 'polypeptide(L)'
;MRGCLVVGLLAVLGVVGFCVTPVPFALAMPAEEPTAETNRVIAPFELTDFAGVPWRLEETLPQPLVVVFVGIECPIVNLSIDELNRIEQEFGERVSLVLIDSNQQDSLLEMEQFARQHELTMPLLKDPGNKVADSFQATRTPEVFLLDRDRQVRYHGQINDRYTYGFRRDEARHHYLVDAIEALTTDQDISVPSTEPLGCHIGRLLETQADAQVTYCGEVAAILQKHCLKCHRDGEIGPFAMDTYEEVVGWAEMIAEVVEEERMPPWHASPEFGHFSNDSRLTEQEKRILFDWVNAGAPLGDLADLPPAPRFTDGWQISEPDLVVEMAAQPIELPATGEIPYRYFAIDPGFTEDKWIQQAECRAGNRAVVHHIIVAVDPPGDDDRQERRELGEWLCATAPGARPMILPPGHAKRIPAGSKLIFQMHYTPNGKPATDLSSIGLVFVDAADVTHEVVTGLAINTEFRIPAGEANYRVDAWQRFPEPTVVTALFPHMHLRGKSFRYEAIFPDGRTETLLDIPHYDFNWQNAYVFAEPWRFPAGTRLHCIAHFDNSVDNFSNPDPESSVTWGEQTWEEMMIGYFDAYRDDASEGSSTRGEPEVDR
;
A
#
# COMPACT_ATOMS: atom_id res chain seq x y z
N MET A 1 -51.58 -21.06 -75.57
CA MET A 1 -52.71 -20.11 -75.70
C MET A 1 -52.85 -19.36 -74.38
N ARG A 2 -52.80 -18.01 -74.41
CA ARG A 2 -53.35 -17.01 -73.46
C ARG A 2 -53.14 -17.30 -71.95
N GLY A 3 -52.42 -16.51 -71.15
CA GLY A 3 -52.49 -15.05 -71.00
C GLY A 3 -53.15 -14.68 -69.66
N CYS A 4 -52.54 -13.72 -68.95
CA CYS A 4 -53.03 -12.92 -67.80
C CYS A 4 -52.82 -13.41 -66.33
N LEU A 5 -51.91 -12.66 -65.67
CA LEU A 5 -51.94 -12.05 -64.33
C LEU A 5 -53.08 -12.43 -63.37
N VAL A 6 -52.71 -12.77 -62.12
CA VAL A 6 -53.16 -12.09 -60.88
C VAL A 6 -52.04 -12.18 -59.83
N VAL A 7 -51.76 -11.04 -59.20
CA VAL A 7 -50.81 -10.80 -58.11
C VAL A 7 -51.42 -11.25 -56.77
N GLY A 8 -50.66 -11.93 -55.93
CA GLY A 8 -51.05 -12.26 -54.55
C GLY A 8 -49.84 -12.55 -53.67
N LEU A 9 -49.62 -11.64 -52.72
CA LEU A 9 -48.62 -11.60 -51.63
C LEU A 9 -47.99 -12.94 -51.19
N LEU A 10 -46.65 -12.99 -51.17
CA LEU A 10 -45.86 -13.96 -50.43
C LEU A 10 -44.87 -13.21 -49.53
N ALA A 11 -45.06 -13.35 -48.23
CA ALA A 11 -44.13 -12.88 -47.20
C ALA A 11 -42.84 -13.71 -47.27
N VAL A 12 -41.71 -13.05 -47.49
CA VAL A 12 -40.38 -13.66 -47.48
C VAL A 12 -39.69 -13.26 -46.18
N LEU A 13 -39.47 -14.25 -45.31
CA LEU A 13 -38.55 -14.19 -44.17
C LEU A 13 -37.14 -13.91 -44.69
N GLY A 14 -36.60 -12.73 -44.41
CA GLY A 14 -35.20 -12.40 -44.61
C GLY A 14 -34.36 -12.93 -43.46
N VAL A 15 -33.57 -13.96 -43.73
CA VAL A 15 -32.47 -14.40 -42.86
C VAL A 15 -31.31 -13.41 -43.05
N VAL A 16 -31.05 -12.58 -42.04
CA VAL A 16 -29.85 -11.74 -41.98
C VAL A 16 -28.74 -12.57 -41.35
N GLY A 17 -27.81 -13.05 -42.17
CA GLY A 17 -26.56 -13.64 -41.70
C GLY A 17 -25.62 -12.55 -41.22
N PHE A 18 -25.36 -12.50 -39.91
CA PHE A 18 -24.26 -11.71 -39.35
C PHE A 18 -22.94 -12.45 -39.61
N CYS A 19 -22.16 -11.96 -40.56
CA CYS A 19 -20.74 -12.31 -40.68
C CYS A 19 -20.00 -11.61 -39.53
N VAL A 20 -19.70 -12.35 -38.47
CA VAL A 20 -18.75 -11.93 -37.43
C VAL A 20 -17.35 -12.21 -37.97
N THR A 21 -16.67 -11.19 -38.48
CA THR A 21 -15.23 -11.25 -38.70
C THR A 21 -14.53 -11.04 -37.35
N PRO A 22 -13.67 -11.96 -36.90
CA PRO A 22 -12.90 -11.74 -35.68
C PRO A 22 -11.90 -10.61 -35.95
N VAL A 23 -12.02 -9.51 -35.21
CA VAL A 23 -10.97 -8.50 -35.11
C VAL A 23 -9.88 -9.12 -34.23
N PRO A 24 -8.66 -9.34 -34.72
CA PRO A 24 -7.59 -9.80 -33.87
C PRO A 24 -7.25 -8.68 -32.88
N PHE A 25 -7.48 -8.94 -31.60
CA PHE A 25 -6.87 -8.19 -30.51
C PHE A 25 -5.36 -8.43 -30.61
N ALA A 26 -4.65 -7.56 -31.32
CA ALA A 26 -3.22 -7.46 -31.17
C ALA A 26 -3.00 -6.82 -29.79
N LEU A 27 -2.56 -7.63 -28.82
CA LEU A 27 -1.89 -7.11 -27.64
C LEU A 27 -0.74 -6.25 -28.16
N ALA A 28 -0.89 -4.93 -28.07
CA ALA A 28 0.25 -4.05 -28.18
C ALA A 28 1.20 -4.48 -27.07
N MET A 29 2.37 -5.00 -27.47
CA MET A 29 3.45 -5.17 -26.50
C MET A 29 3.71 -3.79 -25.89
N PRO A 30 3.95 -3.68 -24.57
CA PRO A 30 4.37 -2.41 -24.00
C PRO A 30 5.57 -1.92 -24.82
N ALA A 31 5.50 -0.68 -25.29
CA ALA A 31 6.65 -0.05 -25.91
C ALA A 31 7.77 -0.08 -24.88
N GLU A 32 8.92 -0.63 -25.25
CA GLU A 32 10.14 -0.59 -24.45
C GLU A 32 10.43 0.88 -24.12
N GLU A 33 10.26 1.29 -22.86
CA GLU A 33 10.54 2.66 -22.46
C GLU A 33 12.03 2.96 -22.73
N PRO A 34 12.37 4.11 -23.31
CA PRO A 34 13.74 4.40 -23.68
C PRO A 34 14.58 4.58 -22.41
N THR A 35 15.32 3.53 -22.02
CA THR A 35 16.41 3.65 -21.07
C THR A 35 17.47 4.58 -21.66
N ALA A 36 17.91 5.58 -20.90
CA ALA A 36 18.90 6.52 -21.38
C ALA A 36 20.20 5.79 -21.77
N GLU A 37 20.59 5.91 -23.04
CA GLU A 37 21.75 5.16 -23.55
C GLU A 37 23.06 5.58 -22.88
N THR A 38 23.82 4.61 -22.38
CA THR A 38 25.19 4.82 -21.93
C THR A 38 26.08 5.27 -23.10
N ASN A 39 27.11 6.06 -22.80
CA ASN A 39 28.03 6.74 -23.73
C ASN A 39 27.45 7.94 -24.50
N ARG A 40 26.24 8.39 -24.18
CA ARG A 40 25.72 9.67 -24.68
C ARG A 40 26.47 10.83 -24.03
N VAL A 41 26.86 11.83 -24.82
CA VAL A 41 27.42 13.09 -24.32
C VAL A 41 26.29 14.02 -23.92
N ILE A 42 26.35 14.55 -22.69
CA ILE A 42 25.39 15.53 -22.18
C ILE A 42 25.77 16.94 -22.64
N ALA A 43 24.79 17.67 -23.16
CA ALA A 43 24.97 19.06 -23.56
C ALA A 43 25.13 19.99 -22.34
N PRO A 44 25.87 21.10 -22.47
CA PRO A 44 25.87 22.19 -21.51
C PRO A 44 24.48 22.63 -21.03
N PHE A 45 24.35 22.90 -19.73
CA PHE A 45 23.15 23.49 -19.14
C PHE A 45 23.47 24.38 -17.93
N GLU A 46 22.55 25.29 -17.63
CA GLU A 46 22.59 26.19 -16.48
C GLU A 46 21.23 26.13 -15.78
N LEU A 47 21.26 25.92 -14.46
CA LEU A 47 20.09 25.93 -13.57
C LEU A 47 20.37 26.84 -12.37
N THR A 48 19.39 26.99 -11.49
CA THR A 48 19.53 27.73 -10.23
C THR A 48 19.13 26.87 -9.05
N ASP A 49 19.79 27.07 -7.91
CA ASP A 49 19.30 26.53 -6.63
C ASP A 49 18.07 27.29 -6.10
N PHE A 50 17.53 26.83 -4.96
CA PHE A 50 16.40 27.48 -4.29
C PHE A 50 16.70 28.90 -3.79
N ALA A 51 17.97 29.30 -3.66
CA ALA A 51 18.39 30.65 -3.30
C ALA A 51 18.62 31.56 -4.53
N GLY A 52 18.44 31.03 -5.75
CA GLY A 52 18.65 31.73 -7.01
C GLY A 52 20.13 31.84 -7.42
N VAL A 53 21.01 31.04 -6.82
CA VAL A 53 22.42 30.97 -7.20
C VAL A 53 22.53 30.14 -8.48
N PRO A 54 23.12 30.69 -9.56
CA PRO A 54 23.29 29.95 -10.81
C PRO A 54 24.34 28.84 -10.64
N TRP A 55 24.10 27.72 -11.29
CA TRP A 55 25.00 26.57 -11.36
C TRP A 55 25.13 26.12 -12.81
N ARG A 56 26.36 25.87 -13.27
CA ARG A 56 26.65 25.49 -14.66
C ARG A 56 27.40 24.17 -14.75
N LEU A 57 26.98 23.33 -15.68
CA LEU A 57 27.63 22.03 -15.92
C LEU A 57 29.13 22.17 -16.17
N GLU A 58 29.56 23.18 -16.92
CA GLU A 58 30.95 23.37 -17.32
C GLU A 58 31.85 23.82 -16.17
N GLU A 59 31.28 24.40 -15.11
CA GLU A 59 32.03 24.84 -13.93
C GLU A 59 32.48 23.67 -13.04
N THR A 60 31.97 22.45 -13.28
CA THR A 60 32.37 21.22 -12.56
C THR A 60 33.59 20.52 -13.16
N LEU A 61 34.16 21.03 -14.25
CA LEU A 61 35.40 20.49 -14.80
C LEU A 61 36.60 20.80 -13.88
N PRO A 62 37.62 19.91 -13.83
CA PRO A 62 37.82 18.72 -14.65
C PRO A 62 37.28 17.42 -14.00
N GLN A 63 36.47 17.51 -12.94
CA GLN A 63 35.98 16.32 -12.25
C GLN A 63 34.90 15.60 -13.09
N PRO A 64 34.83 14.26 -13.01
CA PRO A 64 33.58 13.54 -13.29
C PRO A 64 32.43 14.12 -12.46
N LEU A 65 31.18 13.89 -12.89
CA LEU A 65 29.99 14.46 -12.24
C LEU A 65 28.93 13.37 -12.06
N VAL A 66 28.36 13.27 -10.87
CA VAL A 66 27.11 12.55 -10.64
C VAL A 66 25.98 13.55 -10.67
N VAL A 67 25.00 13.32 -11.54
CA VAL A 67 23.73 14.02 -11.57
C VAL A 67 22.67 13.07 -11.04
N VAL A 68 21.89 13.49 -10.04
CA VAL A 68 20.76 12.71 -9.55
C VAL A 68 19.48 13.53 -9.71
N PHE A 69 18.53 13.01 -10.47
CA PHE A 69 17.18 13.56 -10.51
C PHE A 69 16.45 13.14 -9.25
N VAL A 70 15.92 14.11 -8.51
CA VAL A 70 15.23 13.89 -7.24
C VAL A 70 13.91 14.66 -7.22
N GLY A 71 12.91 14.09 -6.57
CA GLY A 71 11.66 14.74 -6.19
C GLY A 71 11.56 14.69 -4.68
N ILE A 72 11.38 15.84 -4.05
CA ILE A 72 11.49 15.95 -2.58
C ILE A 72 10.33 15.27 -1.84
N GLU A 73 9.21 15.05 -2.52
CA GLU A 73 8.08 14.29 -2.02
C GLU A 73 8.16 12.78 -2.32
N CYS A 74 9.12 12.34 -3.15
CA CYS A 74 9.29 10.93 -3.46
C CYS A 74 9.69 10.15 -2.19
N PRO A 75 8.95 9.09 -1.80
CA PRO A 75 9.31 8.29 -0.62
C PRO A 75 10.69 7.64 -0.72
N ILE A 76 11.08 7.19 -1.93
CA ILE A 76 12.38 6.56 -2.14
C ILE A 76 13.51 7.58 -1.98
N VAL A 77 13.35 8.82 -2.48
CA VAL A 77 14.33 9.89 -2.26
C VAL A 77 14.49 10.19 -0.78
N ASN A 78 13.38 10.37 -0.05
CA ASN A 78 13.40 10.64 1.39
C ASN A 78 14.17 9.55 2.16
N LEU A 79 14.08 8.30 1.71
CA LEU A 79 14.80 7.16 2.30
C LEU A 79 16.27 7.08 1.85
N SER A 80 16.61 7.51 0.64
CA SER A 80 17.96 7.36 0.05
C SER A 80 18.84 8.59 0.17
N ILE A 81 18.31 9.76 0.54
CA ILE A 81 19.04 11.03 0.49
C ILE A 81 20.28 11.06 1.40
N ASP A 82 20.21 10.42 2.58
CA ASP A 82 21.36 10.31 3.49
C ASP A 82 22.50 9.47 2.89
N GLU A 83 22.19 8.53 1.99
CA GLU A 83 23.20 7.78 1.24
C GLU A 83 23.95 8.71 0.29
N LEU A 84 23.24 9.60 -0.40
CA LEU A 84 23.85 10.58 -1.31
C LEU A 84 24.76 11.56 -0.55
N ASN A 85 24.36 11.99 0.66
CA ASN A 85 25.22 12.77 1.54
C ASN A 85 26.50 12.00 1.92
N ARG A 86 26.39 10.71 2.24
CA ARG A 86 27.58 9.88 2.53
C ARG A 86 28.48 9.76 1.31
N ILE A 87 27.92 9.52 0.13
CA ILE A 87 28.67 9.46 -1.13
C ILE A 87 29.39 10.78 -1.41
N GLU A 88 28.74 11.93 -1.21
CA GLU A 88 29.38 13.24 -1.37
C GLU A 88 30.53 13.44 -0.37
N GLN A 89 30.35 13.04 0.89
CA GLN A 89 31.41 13.13 1.90
C GLN A 89 32.61 12.23 1.58
N GLU A 90 32.38 11.05 1.02
CA GLU A 90 33.43 10.08 0.70
C GLU A 90 34.14 10.37 -0.63
N PHE A 91 33.38 10.81 -1.64
CA PHE A 91 33.86 10.92 -3.03
C PHE A 91 33.93 12.35 -3.57
N GLY A 92 33.47 13.38 -2.86
CA GLY A 92 33.38 14.78 -3.33
C GLY A 92 34.71 15.39 -3.80
N GLU A 93 35.85 14.89 -3.34
CA GLU A 93 37.18 15.30 -3.85
C GLU A 93 37.51 14.71 -5.24
N ARG A 94 36.89 13.58 -5.59
CA ARG A 94 37.13 12.78 -6.81
C ARG A 94 36.06 13.00 -7.89
N VAL A 95 34.81 13.22 -7.48
CA VAL A 95 33.64 13.39 -8.34
C VAL A 95 32.76 14.48 -7.73
N SER A 96 32.25 15.39 -8.55
CA SER A 96 31.23 16.35 -8.09
C SER A 96 29.87 15.64 -8.04
N LEU A 97 29.00 16.00 -7.10
CA LEU A 97 27.61 15.54 -7.06
C LEU A 97 26.64 16.73 -7.16
N VAL A 98 25.54 16.56 -7.87
CA VAL A 98 24.47 17.56 -7.98
C VAL A 98 23.10 16.88 -8.01
N LEU A 99 22.15 17.46 -7.29
CA LEU A 99 20.75 17.04 -7.29
C LEU A 99 19.95 17.99 -8.17
N ILE A 100 19.06 17.45 -8.99
CA ILE A 100 18.17 18.22 -9.87
C ILE A 100 16.74 17.81 -9.61
N ASP A 101 15.94 18.77 -9.13
CA ASP A 101 14.51 18.65 -8.99
C ASP A 101 13.82 19.13 -10.27
N SER A 102 13.20 18.18 -10.96
CA SER A 102 12.46 18.41 -12.20
C SER A 102 10.97 18.21 -12.03
N ASN A 103 10.45 18.09 -10.81
CA ASN A 103 9.02 17.95 -10.56
C ASN A 103 8.31 19.30 -10.69
N GLN A 104 7.11 19.34 -11.25
CA GLN A 104 6.36 20.59 -11.36
C GLN A 104 5.76 21.02 -10.01
N GLN A 105 5.31 20.05 -9.22
CA GLN A 105 4.62 20.25 -7.95
C GLN A 105 5.56 20.73 -6.83
N ASP A 106 6.82 20.27 -6.83
CA ASP A 106 7.78 20.60 -5.78
C ASP A 106 8.16 22.11 -5.80
N SER A 107 7.80 22.86 -4.76
CA SER A 107 8.09 24.30 -4.69
C SER A 107 9.51 24.61 -4.22
N LEU A 108 10.04 25.78 -4.57
CA LEU A 108 11.37 26.22 -4.09
C LEU A 108 11.46 26.31 -2.56
N LEU A 109 10.33 26.60 -1.89
CA LEU A 109 10.27 26.68 -0.43
C LEU A 109 10.40 25.28 0.19
N GLU A 110 9.71 24.29 -0.34
CA GLU A 110 9.82 22.90 0.11
C GLU A 110 11.20 22.34 -0.20
N MET A 111 11.78 22.67 -1.35
CA MET A 111 13.17 22.30 -1.67
C MET A 111 14.16 22.88 -0.65
N GLU A 112 14.00 24.13 -0.23
CA GLU A 112 14.83 24.73 0.83
C GLU A 112 14.63 23.98 2.16
N GLN A 113 13.39 23.67 2.53
CA GLN A 113 13.08 22.93 3.76
C GLN A 113 13.70 21.53 3.73
N PHE A 114 13.54 20.81 2.62
CA PHE A 114 14.13 19.50 2.39
C PHE A 114 15.67 19.57 2.50
N ALA A 115 16.30 20.52 1.83
CA ALA A 115 17.75 20.68 1.85
C ALA A 115 18.30 20.96 3.26
N ARG A 116 17.62 21.81 4.03
CA ARG A 116 17.98 22.10 5.43
C ARG A 116 17.72 20.92 6.35
N GLN A 117 16.59 20.23 6.16
CA GLN A 117 16.19 19.07 6.95
C GLN A 117 17.18 17.92 6.83
N HIS A 118 17.66 17.67 5.61
CA HIS A 118 18.62 16.59 5.32
C HIS A 118 20.08 17.07 5.33
N GLU A 119 20.34 18.29 5.80
CA GLU A 119 21.69 18.86 5.90
C GLU A 119 22.51 18.69 4.60
N LEU A 120 21.87 18.90 3.44
CA LEU A 120 22.48 18.61 2.14
C LEU A 120 23.77 19.40 1.95
N THR A 121 24.85 18.69 1.60
CA THR A 121 26.16 19.29 1.34
C THR A 121 26.40 19.58 -0.13
N MET A 122 25.66 18.90 -1.01
CA MET A 122 25.68 19.10 -2.46
C MET A 122 24.60 20.11 -2.91
N PRO A 123 24.74 20.74 -4.09
CA PRO A 123 23.72 21.63 -4.62
C PRO A 123 22.42 20.88 -4.99
N LEU A 124 21.28 21.49 -4.66
CA LEU A 124 19.94 21.08 -5.09
C LEU A 124 19.36 22.15 -6.03
N LEU A 125 19.20 21.81 -7.30
CA LEU A 125 18.83 22.72 -8.38
C LEU A 125 17.38 22.48 -8.83
N LYS A 126 16.70 23.53 -9.29
CA LYS A 126 15.39 23.41 -9.95
C LYS A 126 15.54 23.39 -11.46
N ASP A 127 14.90 22.46 -12.15
CA ASP A 127 14.76 22.39 -13.62
C ASP A 127 13.35 22.83 -14.07
N PRO A 128 13.09 24.14 -14.19
CA PRO A 128 11.78 24.63 -14.60
C PRO A 128 11.45 24.23 -16.03
N GLY A 129 10.36 23.47 -16.17
CA GLY A 129 9.87 22.96 -17.45
C GLY A 129 10.66 21.80 -18.02
N ASN A 130 11.33 21.03 -17.14
CA ASN A 130 11.87 19.69 -17.41
C ASN A 130 12.92 19.62 -18.53
N LYS A 131 13.58 20.73 -18.88
CA LYS A 131 14.47 20.81 -20.04
C LYS A 131 15.74 19.98 -19.85
N VAL A 132 16.28 19.97 -18.63
CA VAL A 132 17.44 19.16 -18.30
C VAL A 132 17.02 17.70 -18.17
N ALA A 133 15.90 17.40 -17.52
CA ALA A 133 15.35 16.04 -17.49
C ALA A 133 15.12 15.47 -18.91
N ASP A 134 14.58 16.25 -19.84
CA ASP A 134 14.43 15.90 -21.27
C ASP A 134 15.76 15.60 -21.95
N SER A 135 16.76 16.47 -21.76
CA SER A 135 18.10 16.26 -22.29
C SER A 135 18.78 15.02 -21.71
N PHE A 136 18.42 14.64 -20.48
CA PHE A 136 18.90 13.43 -19.84
C PHE A 136 18.07 12.20 -20.21
N GLN A 137 16.87 12.37 -20.76
CA GLN A 137 15.86 11.30 -20.85
C GLN A 137 15.58 10.68 -19.47
N ALA A 138 15.67 11.48 -18.41
CA ALA A 138 15.32 11.06 -17.06
C ALA A 138 13.79 10.94 -16.97
N THR A 139 13.33 9.89 -16.32
CA THR A 139 11.91 9.53 -16.18
C THR A 139 11.51 9.38 -14.72
N ARG A 140 12.45 9.07 -13.83
CA ARG A 140 12.18 8.71 -12.43
C ARG A 140 12.94 9.58 -11.44
N THR A 141 12.51 9.49 -10.19
CA THR A 141 13.20 10.01 -9.01
C THR A 141 13.21 8.95 -7.90
N PRO A 142 14.37 8.57 -7.32
CA PRO A 142 15.70 9.01 -7.72
C PRO A 142 16.17 8.33 -9.01
N GLU A 143 16.85 9.08 -9.88
CA GLU A 143 17.52 8.52 -11.06
C GLU A 143 18.91 9.12 -11.24
N VAL A 144 19.91 8.24 -11.34
CA VAL A 144 21.33 8.60 -11.28
C VAL A 144 21.95 8.58 -12.67
N PHE A 145 22.83 9.54 -12.95
CA PHE A 145 23.70 9.59 -14.12
C PHE A 145 25.13 9.94 -13.69
N LEU A 146 26.08 9.03 -13.92
CA LEU A 146 27.51 9.29 -13.72
C LEU A 146 28.13 9.71 -15.05
N LEU A 147 28.63 10.94 -15.11
CA LEU A 147 29.29 11.53 -16.27
C LEU A 147 30.81 11.51 -16.09
N ASP A 148 31.54 11.12 -17.12
CA ASP A 148 32.99 11.29 -17.13
C ASP A 148 33.44 12.74 -17.44
N ARG A 149 34.75 12.92 -17.61
CA ARG A 149 35.37 14.23 -17.88
C ARG A 149 34.99 14.80 -19.25
N ASP A 150 34.59 13.95 -20.19
CA ASP A 150 34.09 14.34 -21.51
C ASP A 150 32.56 14.47 -21.52
N ARG A 151 31.92 14.40 -20.34
CA ARG A 151 30.47 14.46 -20.13
C ARG A 151 29.71 13.32 -20.80
N GLN A 152 30.37 12.18 -21.03
CA GLN A 152 29.71 10.96 -21.45
C GLN A 152 29.08 10.25 -20.26
N VAL A 153 27.85 9.77 -20.41
CA VAL A 153 27.17 8.93 -19.41
C VAL A 153 27.89 7.58 -19.32
N ARG A 154 28.43 7.25 -18.16
CA ARG A 154 29.14 5.99 -17.89
C ARG A 154 28.36 5.05 -16.99
N TYR A 155 27.48 5.58 -16.16
CA TYR A 155 26.51 4.83 -15.39
C TYR A 155 25.14 5.54 -15.40
N HIS A 156 24.05 4.75 -15.42
CA HIS A 156 22.67 5.24 -15.39
C HIS A 156 21.76 4.30 -14.59
N GLY A 157 20.93 4.81 -13.67
CA GLY A 157 19.91 4.01 -12.98
C GLY A 157 19.80 4.29 -11.49
N GLN A 158 19.75 3.23 -10.68
CA GLN A 158 19.56 3.30 -9.21
C GLN A 158 20.81 3.75 -8.45
N ILE A 159 20.64 4.15 -7.19
CA ILE A 159 21.76 4.39 -6.27
C ILE A 159 22.34 3.05 -5.78
N ASN A 160 21.45 2.18 -5.29
CA ASN A 160 21.68 0.84 -4.76
C ASN A 160 20.36 0.06 -4.78
N ASP A 161 20.36 -1.20 -4.34
CA ASP A 161 19.18 -2.07 -4.28
C ASP A 161 18.51 -2.15 -2.88
N ARG A 162 18.76 -1.16 -2.01
CA ARG A 162 18.24 -1.17 -0.64
C ARG A 162 16.73 -0.89 -0.56
N TYR A 163 16.21 -0.10 -1.48
CA TYR A 163 14.84 0.43 -1.44
C TYR A 163 14.05 0.02 -2.69
N THR A 164 12.78 -0.33 -2.50
CA THR A 164 11.79 -0.49 -3.58
C THR A 164 10.43 0.04 -3.11
N TYR A 165 9.39 -0.08 -3.93
CA TYR A 165 8.02 0.30 -3.55
C TYR A 165 7.55 -0.49 -2.33
N GLY A 166 7.30 0.22 -1.23
CA GLY A 166 6.78 -0.37 0.01
C GLY A 166 7.76 -1.21 0.83
N PHE A 167 8.99 -1.44 0.35
CA PHE A 167 9.96 -2.27 1.06
C PHE A 167 11.36 -1.65 1.13
N ARG A 168 12.03 -1.91 2.27
CA ARG A 168 13.41 -1.52 2.53
C ARG A 168 14.17 -2.72 3.10
N ARG A 169 15.38 -2.94 2.62
CA ARG A 169 16.36 -3.84 3.22
C ARG A 169 17.16 -3.12 4.32
N ASP A 170 17.62 -3.87 5.30
CA ASP A 170 18.51 -3.34 6.34
C ASP A 170 19.79 -2.76 5.72
N GLU A 171 20.39 -3.52 4.80
CA GLU A 171 21.57 -3.15 4.03
C GLU A 171 21.35 -3.42 2.53
N ALA A 172 22.02 -2.64 1.68
CA ALA A 172 22.07 -2.92 0.24
C ALA A 172 22.91 -4.18 -0.02
N ARG A 173 22.54 -4.99 -1.02
CA ARG A 173 23.39 -6.07 -1.53
C ARG A 173 24.27 -5.58 -2.67
N HIS A 174 23.83 -4.55 -3.38
CA HIS A 174 24.52 -3.94 -4.50
C HIS A 174 24.57 -2.42 -4.36
N HIS A 175 25.78 -1.84 -4.44
CA HIS A 175 26.01 -0.41 -4.31
C HIS A 175 26.36 0.21 -5.68
N TYR A 176 25.43 0.10 -6.64
CA TYR A 176 25.69 0.40 -8.05
C TYR A 176 26.40 1.73 -8.33
N LEU A 177 25.96 2.82 -7.70
CA LEU A 177 26.58 4.13 -7.89
C LEU A 177 28.01 4.19 -7.32
N VAL A 178 28.22 3.64 -6.12
CA VAL A 178 29.54 3.63 -5.48
C VAL A 178 30.50 2.79 -6.33
N ASP A 179 30.10 1.59 -6.73
CA ASP A 179 30.89 0.69 -7.57
C ASP A 179 31.26 1.37 -8.90
N ALA A 180 30.32 2.10 -9.52
CA ALA A 180 30.57 2.85 -10.74
C ALA A 180 31.52 4.03 -10.56
N ILE A 181 31.41 4.79 -9.46
CA ILE A 181 32.33 5.89 -9.12
C ILE A 181 33.75 5.35 -8.91
N GLU A 182 33.89 4.25 -8.16
CA GLU A 182 35.18 3.61 -7.92
C GLU A 182 35.82 3.12 -9.22
N ALA A 183 35.07 2.40 -10.04
CA ALA A 183 35.57 1.93 -11.33
C ALA A 183 36.01 3.11 -12.21
N LEU A 184 35.16 4.13 -12.37
CA LEU A 184 35.46 5.28 -13.23
C LEU A 184 36.70 6.06 -12.77
N THR A 185 36.83 6.30 -11.46
CA THR A 185 37.92 7.12 -10.90
C THR A 185 39.25 6.36 -10.76
N THR A 186 39.22 5.03 -10.91
CA THR A 186 40.41 4.17 -10.94
C THR A 186 40.74 3.64 -12.33
N ASP A 187 40.11 4.20 -13.38
CA ASP A 187 40.25 3.80 -14.79
C ASP A 187 39.96 2.30 -15.03
N GLN A 188 39.00 1.74 -14.31
CA GLN A 188 38.47 0.39 -14.49
C GLN A 188 37.14 0.41 -15.28
N ASP A 189 36.79 -0.73 -15.87
CA ASP A 189 35.50 -0.92 -16.54
C ASP A 189 34.37 -1.02 -15.50
N ILE A 190 33.28 -0.28 -15.71
CA ILE A 190 32.07 -0.37 -14.89
C ILE A 190 31.35 -1.66 -15.26
N SER A 191 31.25 -2.59 -14.31
CA SER A 191 30.66 -3.93 -14.52
C SER A 191 29.16 -3.89 -14.80
N VAL A 192 28.44 -3.00 -14.12
CA VAL A 192 27.00 -2.75 -14.27
C VAL A 192 26.81 -1.31 -14.70
N PRO A 193 26.86 -0.99 -16.01
CA PRO A 193 26.80 0.38 -16.49
C PRO A 193 25.37 0.94 -16.52
N SER A 194 24.35 0.09 -16.36
CA SER A 194 22.96 0.54 -16.26
C SER A 194 22.11 -0.38 -15.39
N THR A 195 21.15 0.20 -14.68
CA THR A 195 20.07 -0.49 -13.98
C THR A 195 18.73 0.18 -14.31
N GLU A 196 17.64 -0.57 -14.24
CA GLU A 196 16.29 0.01 -14.36
C GLU A 196 16.05 0.98 -13.20
N PRO A 197 15.70 2.25 -13.45
CA PRO A 197 15.47 3.21 -12.39
C PRO A 197 14.20 2.85 -11.60
N LEU A 198 14.25 2.99 -10.28
CA LEU A 198 13.12 2.74 -9.38
C LEU A 198 12.74 4.03 -8.67
N GLY A 199 11.43 4.29 -8.55
CA GLY A 199 10.93 5.45 -7.83
C GLY A 199 9.70 6.08 -8.48
N CYS A 200 9.46 7.34 -8.12
CA CYS A 200 8.31 8.07 -8.64
C CYS A 200 8.62 8.60 -10.04
N HIS A 201 7.59 8.74 -10.89
CA HIS A 201 7.73 9.51 -12.12
C HIS A 201 8.15 10.94 -11.82
N ILE A 202 8.96 11.53 -12.70
CA ILE A 202 9.21 12.97 -12.68
C ILE A 202 7.91 13.68 -13.07
N GLY A 203 7.37 14.55 -12.22
CA GLY A 203 6.14 15.31 -12.48
C GLY A 203 6.33 16.35 -13.58
N ARG A 204 6.19 15.93 -14.84
CA ARG A 204 6.46 16.76 -16.03
C ARG A 204 5.33 17.73 -16.35
N LEU A 205 5.67 18.82 -17.05
CA LEU A 205 4.68 19.68 -17.70
C LEU A 205 3.98 18.90 -18.81
N LEU A 206 2.72 18.54 -18.57
CA LEU A 206 1.90 17.82 -19.55
C LEU A 206 1.30 18.79 -20.57
N GLU A 207 1.34 18.39 -21.86
CA GLU A 207 0.62 19.11 -22.91
C GLU A 207 -0.86 18.69 -22.90
N THR A 208 -1.70 19.56 -22.36
CA THR A 208 -3.14 19.29 -22.20
C THR A 208 -3.90 19.38 -23.54
N GLN A 209 -4.70 18.35 -23.84
CA GLN A 209 -5.59 18.31 -24.99
C GLN A 209 -6.85 19.16 -24.73
N ALA A 210 -7.09 20.17 -25.57
CA ALA A 210 -8.18 21.12 -25.37
C ALA A 210 -9.59 20.54 -25.58
N ASP A 211 -9.72 19.44 -26.31
CA ASP A 211 -10.98 18.74 -26.61
C ASP A 211 -11.18 17.44 -25.78
N ALA A 212 -10.37 17.27 -24.74
CA ALA A 212 -10.47 16.17 -23.80
C ALA A 212 -11.89 16.09 -23.20
N GLN A 213 -12.45 14.87 -23.21
CA GLN A 213 -13.79 14.62 -22.68
C GLN A 213 -13.79 14.36 -21.18
N VAL A 214 -12.65 13.91 -20.63
CA VAL A 214 -12.47 13.63 -19.21
C VAL A 214 -11.62 14.73 -18.61
N THR A 215 -12.05 15.27 -17.47
CA THR A 215 -11.33 16.34 -16.77
C THR A 215 -11.22 16.08 -15.27
N TYR A 216 -10.33 16.83 -14.60
CA TYR A 216 -10.17 16.74 -13.16
C TYR A 216 -11.47 17.09 -12.44
N CYS A 217 -12.03 18.27 -12.74
CA CYS A 217 -13.26 18.75 -12.13
C CYS A 217 -14.49 17.92 -12.52
N GLY A 218 -14.54 17.37 -13.74
CA GLY A 218 -15.67 16.56 -14.20
C GLY A 218 -15.77 15.19 -13.53
N GLU A 219 -14.74 14.35 -13.71
CA GLU A 219 -14.81 12.94 -13.32
C GLU A 219 -13.77 12.53 -12.28
N VAL A 220 -12.53 12.99 -12.42
CA VAL A 220 -11.39 12.43 -11.65
C VAL A 220 -11.43 12.82 -10.18
N ALA A 221 -11.77 14.08 -9.86
CA ALA A 221 -11.82 14.53 -8.47
C ALA A 221 -12.77 13.66 -7.63
N ALA A 222 -13.91 13.23 -8.17
CA ALA A 222 -14.84 12.36 -7.45
C ALA A 222 -14.25 10.97 -7.17
N ILE A 223 -13.47 10.42 -8.11
CA ILE A 223 -12.77 9.13 -7.95
C ILE A 223 -11.71 9.25 -6.85
N LEU A 224 -10.88 10.28 -6.91
CA LEU A 224 -9.82 10.51 -5.90
C LEU A 224 -10.41 10.78 -4.51
N GLN A 225 -11.48 11.58 -4.41
CA GLN A 225 -12.18 11.83 -3.15
C GLN A 225 -12.74 10.56 -2.52
N LYS A 226 -13.25 9.64 -3.34
CA LYS A 226 -13.86 8.38 -2.89
C LYS A 226 -12.80 7.35 -2.44
N HIS A 227 -11.70 7.24 -3.19
CA HIS A 227 -10.76 6.11 -3.04
C HIS A 227 -9.41 6.51 -2.43
N CYS A 228 -8.93 7.72 -2.69
CA CYS A 228 -7.55 8.11 -2.40
C CYS A 228 -7.43 9.06 -1.20
N LEU A 229 -8.33 10.04 -1.07
CA LEU A 229 -8.23 11.10 -0.04
C LEU A 229 -8.41 10.60 1.40
N LYS A 230 -8.81 9.34 1.61
CA LYS A 230 -8.78 8.73 2.94
C LYS A 230 -7.35 8.72 3.51
N CYS A 231 -6.37 8.45 2.65
CA CYS A 231 -4.95 8.36 3.03
C CYS A 231 -4.11 9.51 2.45
N HIS A 232 -4.43 10.00 1.25
CA HIS A 232 -3.69 11.07 0.55
C HIS A 232 -4.27 12.45 0.83
N ARG A 233 -4.20 12.87 2.09
CA ARG A 233 -4.52 14.24 2.53
C ARG A 233 -3.54 14.66 3.61
N ASP A 234 -3.39 15.96 3.81
CA ASP A 234 -2.44 16.49 4.79
C ASP A 234 -2.64 15.87 6.20
N GLY A 235 -1.52 15.50 6.83
CA GLY A 235 -1.48 14.86 8.16
C GLY A 235 -1.95 13.40 8.24
N GLU A 236 -2.26 12.75 7.11
CA GLU A 236 -2.54 11.31 7.04
C GLU A 236 -1.33 10.51 6.51
N ILE A 237 -1.49 9.19 6.38
CA ILE A 237 -0.39 8.26 6.10
C ILE A 237 0.16 8.32 4.66
N GLY A 238 -0.59 8.91 3.73
CA GLY A 238 -0.15 9.06 2.35
C GLY A 238 1.11 9.92 2.27
N PRO A 239 2.09 9.58 1.42
CA PRO A 239 3.35 10.32 1.33
C PRO A 239 3.21 11.75 0.81
N PHE A 240 2.11 12.04 0.10
CA PHE A 240 1.76 13.35 -0.43
C PHE A 240 0.23 13.52 -0.41
N ALA A 241 -0.22 14.78 -0.40
CA ALA A 241 -1.63 15.14 -0.42
C ALA A 241 -2.19 15.20 -1.84
N MET A 242 -3.44 14.78 -2.04
CA MET A 242 -4.15 14.83 -3.32
C MET A 242 -5.37 15.76 -3.28
N ASP A 243 -5.41 16.70 -2.33
CA ASP A 243 -6.57 17.55 -2.08
C ASP A 243 -6.65 18.79 -2.98
N THR A 244 -5.61 19.08 -3.77
CA THR A 244 -5.59 20.13 -4.79
C THR A 244 -5.21 19.59 -6.17
N TYR A 245 -5.63 20.28 -7.23
CA TYR A 245 -5.30 19.87 -8.60
C TYR A 245 -3.80 20.04 -8.90
N GLU A 246 -3.21 21.12 -8.38
CA GLU A 246 -1.80 21.48 -8.60
C GLU A 246 -0.85 20.37 -8.10
N GLU A 247 -1.19 19.72 -6.99
CA GLU A 247 -0.50 18.51 -6.54
C GLU A 247 -0.81 17.32 -7.45
N VAL A 248 -2.08 17.00 -7.63
CA VAL A 248 -2.53 15.78 -8.33
C VAL A 248 -1.98 15.70 -9.76
N VAL A 249 -1.89 16.83 -10.49
CA VAL A 249 -1.37 16.86 -11.86
C VAL A 249 0.10 16.46 -11.94
N GLY A 250 0.91 16.81 -10.93
CA GLY A 250 2.32 16.42 -10.84
C GLY A 250 2.52 14.92 -10.58
N TRP A 251 1.47 14.26 -10.08
CA TRP A 251 1.45 12.83 -9.78
C TRP A 251 0.66 12.00 -10.81
N ALA A 252 0.15 12.60 -11.87
CA ALA A 252 -0.78 11.98 -12.83
C ALA A 252 -0.26 10.65 -13.42
N GLU A 253 0.97 10.62 -13.92
CA GLU A 253 1.60 9.40 -14.48
C GLU A 253 1.83 8.34 -13.40
N MET A 254 2.26 8.75 -12.20
CA MET A 254 2.41 7.85 -11.06
C MET A 254 1.07 7.25 -10.62
N ILE A 255 -0.01 8.04 -10.61
CA ILE A 255 -1.36 7.59 -10.30
C ILE A 255 -1.80 6.53 -11.32
N ALA A 256 -1.57 6.74 -12.62
CA ALA A 256 -1.88 5.75 -13.64
C ALA A 256 -1.12 4.44 -13.41
N GLU A 257 0.20 4.51 -13.17
CA GLU A 257 1.02 3.33 -12.94
C GLU A 257 0.57 2.52 -11.72
N VAL A 258 0.37 3.16 -10.55
CA VAL A 258 -0.02 2.43 -9.33
C VAL A 258 -1.40 1.80 -9.45
N VAL A 259 -2.29 2.38 -10.27
CA VAL A 259 -3.63 1.85 -10.54
C VAL A 259 -3.58 0.71 -11.55
N GLU A 260 -2.73 0.80 -12.57
CA GLU A 260 -2.51 -0.25 -13.57
C GLU A 260 -1.87 -1.49 -12.94
N GLU A 261 -0.87 -1.30 -12.08
CA GLU A 261 -0.17 -2.35 -11.34
C GLU A 261 -0.93 -2.85 -10.11
N GLU A 262 -2.12 -2.29 -9.84
CA GLU A 262 -2.97 -2.62 -8.68
C GLU A 262 -2.27 -2.48 -7.31
N ARG A 263 -1.24 -1.62 -7.24
CA ARG A 263 -0.62 -1.20 -5.97
C ARG A 263 -1.55 -0.27 -5.18
N MET A 264 -2.37 0.51 -5.89
CA MET A 264 -3.33 1.42 -5.29
C MET A 264 -4.71 1.34 -5.96
N PRO A 265 -5.79 1.50 -5.19
CA PRO A 265 -5.86 1.36 -3.74
C PRO A 265 -5.44 -0.05 -3.31
N PRO A 266 -4.87 -0.20 -2.11
CA PRO A 266 -4.26 -1.45 -1.67
C PRO A 266 -5.33 -2.48 -1.32
N TRP A 267 -5.81 -3.20 -2.32
CA TRP A 267 -6.82 -4.25 -2.20
C TRP A 267 -6.42 -5.47 -3.00
N HIS A 268 -5.82 -6.43 -2.31
CA HIS A 268 -5.21 -7.59 -2.96
C HIS A 268 -6.14 -8.81 -3.04
N ALA A 269 -7.42 -8.67 -2.65
CA ALA A 269 -8.38 -9.76 -2.76
C ALA A 269 -8.95 -9.87 -4.18
N SER A 270 -9.02 -11.12 -4.66
CA SER A 270 -9.63 -11.47 -5.94
C SER A 270 -11.09 -11.02 -6.02
N PRO A 271 -11.57 -10.47 -7.16
CA PRO A 271 -12.98 -10.14 -7.37
C PRO A 271 -13.89 -11.35 -7.47
N GLU A 272 -13.34 -12.54 -7.71
CA GLU A 272 -14.12 -13.75 -7.95
C GLU A 272 -14.74 -14.31 -6.66
N PHE A 273 -14.16 -14.01 -5.50
CA PHE A 273 -14.53 -14.60 -4.22
C PHE A 273 -14.79 -13.56 -3.15
N GLY A 274 -15.85 -13.80 -2.38
CA GLY A 274 -16.28 -12.89 -1.33
C GLY A 274 -16.88 -11.60 -1.87
N HIS A 275 -17.76 -11.01 -1.08
CA HIS A 275 -18.30 -9.68 -1.32
C HIS A 275 -18.16 -8.89 -0.04
N PHE A 276 -17.37 -7.82 -0.11
CA PHE A 276 -16.92 -7.08 1.07
C PHE A 276 -17.47 -5.65 1.04
N SER A 277 -17.97 -5.19 2.18
CA SER A 277 -18.52 -3.85 2.36
C SER A 277 -17.45 -2.75 2.32
N ASN A 278 -16.18 -3.14 2.49
CA ASN A 278 -15.03 -2.24 2.50
C ASN A 278 -14.10 -2.44 1.30
N ASP A 279 -14.59 -3.08 0.23
CA ASP A 279 -13.87 -3.19 -1.05
C ASP A 279 -13.49 -1.80 -1.57
N SER A 280 -12.19 -1.56 -1.68
CA SER A 280 -11.61 -0.27 -2.08
C SER A 280 -11.15 -0.22 -3.53
N ARG A 281 -11.45 -1.25 -4.35
CA ARG A 281 -11.03 -1.26 -5.74
C ARG A 281 -11.71 -0.20 -6.56
N LEU A 282 -11.00 0.25 -7.59
CA LEU A 282 -11.60 0.99 -8.69
C LEU A 282 -12.33 0.01 -9.61
N THR A 283 -13.49 0.43 -10.08
CA THR A 283 -14.16 -0.22 -11.21
C THR A 283 -13.36 -0.03 -12.49
N GLU A 284 -13.52 -0.93 -13.46
CA GLU A 284 -12.90 -0.81 -14.79
C GLU A 284 -13.21 0.51 -15.50
N GLN A 285 -14.39 1.10 -15.23
CA GLN A 285 -14.75 2.41 -15.75
C GLN A 285 -13.97 3.53 -15.05
N GLU A 286 -13.86 3.50 -13.71
CA GLU A 286 -13.06 4.47 -12.96
C GLU A 286 -11.58 4.41 -13.36
N LYS A 287 -11.00 3.21 -13.55
CA LYS A 287 -9.62 3.04 -14.07
C LYS A 287 -9.45 3.71 -15.44
N ARG A 288 -10.36 3.45 -16.39
CA ARG A 288 -10.33 4.06 -17.73
C ARG A 288 -10.43 5.57 -17.69
N ILE A 289 -11.28 6.13 -16.84
CA ILE A 289 -11.40 7.59 -16.65
C ILE A 289 -10.04 8.18 -16.23
N LEU A 290 -9.37 7.56 -15.25
CA LEU A 290 -8.04 8.02 -14.84
C LEU A 290 -7.04 7.95 -15.99
N PHE A 291 -6.98 6.83 -16.73
CA PHE A 291 -6.04 6.67 -17.83
C PHE A 291 -6.32 7.64 -18.99
N ASP A 292 -7.59 7.83 -19.36
CA ASP A 292 -7.98 8.77 -20.40
C ASP A 292 -7.63 10.22 -20.01
N TRP A 293 -7.80 10.57 -18.73
CA TRP A 293 -7.40 11.87 -18.20
C TRP A 293 -5.87 12.08 -18.26
N VAL A 294 -5.08 11.10 -17.82
CA VAL A 294 -3.61 11.18 -17.87
C VAL A 294 -3.14 11.27 -19.33
N ASN A 295 -3.66 10.43 -20.23
CA ASN A 295 -3.34 10.44 -21.66
C ASN A 295 -3.73 11.76 -22.36
N ALA A 296 -4.72 12.48 -21.83
CA ALA A 296 -5.14 13.78 -22.34
C ALA A 296 -4.30 14.94 -21.79
N GLY A 297 -3.22 14.66 -21.05
CA GLY A 297 -2.39 15.68 -20.39
C GLY A 297 -3.09 16.31 -19.18
N ALA A 298 -3.85 15.49 -18.45
CA ALA A 298 -4.43 15.78 -17.15
C ALA A 298 -5.23 17.12 -17.06
N PRO A 299 -6.17 17.41 -17.97
CA PRO A 299 -6.90 18.68 -17.99
C PRO A 299 -7.66 18.97 -16.69
N LEU A 300 -7.60 20.22 -16.21
CA LEU A 300 -8.37 20.70 -15.05
C LEU A 300 -9.90 20.63 -15.27
N GLY A 301 -10.39 21.14 -16.40
CA GLY A 301 -11.83 21.28 -16.66
C GLY A 301 -12.46 22.55 -16.06
N ASP A 302 -13.78 22.61 -16.00
CA ASP A 302 -14.52 23.74 -15.42
C ASP A 302 -14.62 23.59 -13.89
N LEU A 303 -14.12 24.58 -13.15
CA LEU A 303 -14.20 24.61 -11.69
C LEU A 303 -15.64 24.56 -11.16
N ALA A 304 -16.64 24.91 -11.97
CA ALA A 304 -18.05 24.77 -11.63
C ALA A 304 -18.50 23.31 -11.49
N ASP A 305 -17.81 22.38 -12.13
CA ASP A 305 -18.11 20.94 -12.08
C ASP A 305 -17.39 20.24 -10.92
N LEU A 306 -16.43 20.91 -10.26
CA LEU A 306 -15.64 20.33 -9.17
C LEU A 306 -16.57 19.86 -8.03
N PRO A 307 -16.55 18.55 -7.68
CA PRO A 307 -17.36 18.04 -6.59
C PRO A 307 -16.96 18.67 -5.25
N PRO A 308 -17.92 18.87 -4.33
CA PRO A 308 -17.63 19.44 -3.03
C PRO A 308 -16.63 18.57 -2.27
N ALA A 309 -15.62 19.20 -1.67
CA ALA A 309 -14.61 18.50 -0.91
C ALA A 309 -15.23 17.60 0.17
N PRO A 310 -14.73 16.35 0.34
CA PRO A 310 -15.23 15.45 1.36
C PRO A 310 -15.01 16.06 2.75
N ARG A 311 -15.96 15.79 3.64
CA ARG A 311 -15.83 16.14 5.05
C ARG A 311 -15.22 14.98 5.78
N PHE A 312 -14.02 15.17 6.28
CA PHE A 312 -13.37 14.23 7.18
C PHE A 312 -13.70 14.60 8.63
N THR A 313 -13.88 13.58 9.47
CA THR A 313 -14.05 13.78 10.90
C THR A 313 -12.66 13.98 11.52
N ASP A 314 -12.46 15.10 12.19
CA ASP A 314 -11.29 15.32 13.03
C ASP A 314 -11.45 14.55 14.35
N GLY A 315 -10.40 13.85 14.78
CA GLY A 315 -10.44 13.08 16.02
C GLY A 315 -10.92 11.65 15.83
N TRP A 316 -11.92 11.24 16.60
CA TRP A 316 -12.48 9.89 16.59
C TRP A 316 -13.44 9.69 15.42
N GLN A 317 -13.28 8.60 14.68
CA GLN A 317 -14.20 8.12 13.64
C GLN A 317 -15.38 7.33 14.23
N ILE A 318 -15.25 6.89 15.49
CA ILE A 318 -16.32 6.34 16.31
C ILE A 318 -17.13 7.45 16.99
N SER A 319 -18.26 7.10 17.60
CA SER A 319 -18.94 7.98 18.55
C SER A 319 -17.99 8.45 19.65
N GLU A 320 -18.30 9.58 20.32
CA GLU A 320 -17.49 10.08 21.43
C GLU A 320 -17.17 8.93 22.42
N PRO A 321 -15.88 8.58 22.64
CA PRO A 321 -15.55 7.43 23.47
C PRO A 321 -15.95 7.66 24.93
N ASP A 322 -16.55 6.64 25.54
CA ASP A 322 -16.84 6.61 26.98
C ASP A 322 -15.54 6.48 27.80
N LEU A 323 -14.53 5.85 27.20
CA LEU A 323 -13.21 5.67 27.80
C LEU A 323 -12.13 5.79 26.73
N VAL A 324 -11.10 6.59 27.03
CA VAL A 324 -9.85 6.63 26.26
C VAL A 324 -8.73 6.09 27.14
N VAL A 325 -7.96 5.13 26.62
CA VAL A 325 -6.81 4.53 27.30
C VAL A 325 -5.56 4.79 26.47
N GLU A 326 -4.59 5.49 27.04
CA GLU A 326 -3.28 5.71 26.42
C GLU A 326 -2.36 4.50 26.66
N MET A 327 -1.48 4.20 25.70
CA MET A 327 -0.55 3.08 25.79
C MET A 327 0.52 3.25 26.89
N ALA A 328 0.71 4.46 27.41
CA ALA A 328 1.69 4.78 28.44
C ALA A 328 1.29 6.06 29.19
N ALA A 329 1.93 6.36 30.32
CA ALA A 329 1.68 7.59 31.07
C ALA A 329 2.36 8.84 30.47
N GLN A 330 3.37 8.64 29.60
CA GLN A 330 4.13 9.69 28.93
C GLN A 330 4.51 9.20 27.53
N PRO A 331 4.72 10.11 26.56
CA PRO A 331 5.21 9.73 25.23
C PRO A 331 6.53 8.97 25.31
N ILE A 332 6.69 7.96 24.45
CA ILE A 332 7.95 7.24 24.30
C ILE A 332 8.82 7.89 23.23
N GLU A 333 10.13 7.72 23.31
CA GLU A 333 11.08 8.17 22.28
C GLU A 333 11.40 7.02 21.31
N LEU A 334 11.48 7.36 20.03
CA LEU A 334 11.77 6.44 18.93
C LEU A 334 13.01 6.94 18.16
N PRO A 335 13.95 6.03 17.80
CA PRO A 335 15.11 6.38 16.99
C PRO A 335 14.71 6.78 15.56
N ALA A 336 15.59 7.53 14.90
CA ALA A 336 15.41 7.97 13.52
C ALA A 336 15.48 6.84 12.49
N THR A 337 16.33 5.85 12.75
CA THR A 337 16.67 4.78 11.82
C THR A 337 16.85 3.46 12.58
N GLY A 338 16.99 2.37 11.82
CA GLY A 338 17.13 1.02 12.35
C GLY A 338 15.79 0.31 12.52
N GLU A 339 15.88 -0.88 13.08
CA GLU A 339 14.73 -1.72 13.39
C GLU A 339 14.29 -1.50 14.85
N ILE A 340 12.97 -1.44 15.05
CA ILE A 340 12.37 -1.33 16.39
C ILE A 340 11.60 -2.63 16.64
N PRO A 341 12.06 -3.49 17.57
CA PRO A 341 11.29 -4.65 17.98
C PRO A 341 9.92 -4.23 18.51
N TYR A 342 8.93 -5.08 18.33
CA TYR A 342 7.59 -4.89 18.89
C TYR A 342 7.64 -4.45 20.34
N ARG A 343 6.87 -3.40 20.66
CA ARG A 343 6.78 -2.86 22.02
C ARG A 343 5.43 -3.23 22.62
N TYR A 344 5.47 -3.74 23.85
CA TYR A 344 4.28 -4.16 24.58
C TYR A 344 4.03 -3.26 25.78
N PHE A 345 2.80 -2.78 25.94
CA PHE A 345 2.39 -1.96 27.09
C PHE A 345 1.12 -2.53 27.72
N ALA A 346 1.20 -2.89 28.99
CA ALA A 346 0.07 -3.40 29.75
C ALA A 346 -0.54 -2.30 30.62
N ILE A 347 -1.78 -1.91 30.32
CA ILE A 347 -2.49 -0.83 31.00
C ILE A 347 -3.70 -1.40 31.72
N ASP A 348 -3.88 -1.04 32.99
CA ASP A 348 -5.04 -1.42 33.79
C ASP A 348 -6.02 -0.24 33.84
N PRO A 349 -7.17 -0.30 33.14
CA PRO A 349 -8.16 0.77 33.17
C PRO A 349 -9.03 0.75 34.44
N GLY A 350 -8.89 -0.25 35.31
CA GLY A 350 -9.63 -0.36 36.56
C GLY A 350 -11.06 -0.89 36.40
N PHE A 351 -11.31 -1.76 35.41
CA PHE A 351 -12.65 -2.35 35.20
C PHE A 351 -13.07 -3.21 36.40
N THR A 352 -14.13 -2.81 37.11
CA THR A 352 -14.68 -3.56 38.26
C THR A 352 -15.85 -4.48 37.88
N GLU A 353 -16.35 -4.37 36.65
CA GLU A 353 -17.43 -5.17 36.06
C GLU A 353 -17.12 -5.44 34.59
N ASP A 354 -17.78 -6.44 34.00
CA ASP A 354 -17.67 -6.73 32.57
C ASP A 354 -18.11 -5.51 31.75
N LYS A 355 -17.31 -5.14 30.75
CA LYS A 355 -17.64 -4.08 29.79
C LYS A 355 -17.95 -4.67 28.43
N TRP A 356 -18.99 -4.15 27.79
CA TRP A 356 -19.42 -4.56 26.46
C TRP A 356 -19.12 -3.44 25.49
N ILE A 357 -18.27 -3.73 24.49
CA ILE A 357 -17.70 -2.76 23.56
C ILE A 357 -18.42 -2.89 22.23
N GLN A 358 -19.14 -1.85 21.83
CA GLN A 358 -19.81 -1.80 20.52
C GLN A 358 -18.91 -1.13 19.47
N GLN A 359 -18.11 -0.13 19.86
CA GLN A 359 -17.16 0.51 18.97
C GLN A 359 -15.79 0.65 19.64
N ALA A 360 -14.74 0.48 18.86
CA ALA A 360 -13.37 0.70 19.31
C ALA A 360 -12.52 1.27 18.17
N GLU A 361 -11.62 2.18 18.51
CA GLU A 361 -10.69 2.78 17.57
C GLU A 361 -9.32 2.93 18.23
N CYS A 362 -8.28 2.35 17.62
CA CYS A 362 -6.90 2.67 17.97
C CYS A 362 -6.48 3.93 17.20
N ARG A 363 -5.89 4.89 17.90
CA ARG A 363 -5.34 6.13 17.31
C ARG A 363 -3.84 6.21 17.56
N ALA A 364 -3.08 6.28 16.46
CA ALA A 364 -1.67 6.60 16.49
C ALA A 364 -1.47 8.02 17.02
N GLY A 365 -0.61 8.19 18.03
CA GLY A 365 -0.18 9.51 18.48
C GLY A 365 0.68 10.22 17.44
N ASN A 366 1.47 9.43 16.70
CA ASN A 366 2.30 9.86 15.59
C ASN A 366 2.13 8.92 14.39
N ARG A 367 1.23 9.29 13.47
CA ARG A 367 0.91 8.52 12.26
C ARG A 367 2.10 8.30 11.33
N ALA A 368 3.13 9.14 11.40
CA ALA A 368 4.28 9.05 10.51
C ALA A 368 5.26 7.90 10.87
N VAL A 369 5.12 7.31 12.06
CA VAL A 369 6.02 6.25 12.55
C VAL A 369 5.29 5.02 13.11
N VAL A 370 4.01 5.11 13.45
CA VAL A 370 3.21 3.95 13.90
C VAL A 370 2.69 3.17 12.70
N HIS A 371 3.14 1.93 12.52
CA HIS A 371 2.71 1.07 11.42
C HIS A 371 1.52 0.18 11.80
N HIS A 372 1.43 -0.33 13.03
CA HIS A 372 0.18 -0.88 13.52
C HIS A 372 0.07 -0.80 15.05
N ILE A 373 -1.17 -0.84 15.52
CA ILE A 373 -1.53 -0.95 16.93
C ILE A 373 -2.46 -2.14 17.05
N ILE A 374 -2.12 -3.06 17.95
CA ILE A 374 -2.98 -4.18 18.32
C ILE A 374 -3.27 -4.06 19.80
N VAL A 375 -4.55 -4.07 20.18
CA VAL A 375 -4.97 -4.04 21.58
C VAL A 375 -5.65 -5.35 21.92
N ALA A 376 -5.01 -6.14 22.78
CA ALA A 376 -5.55 -7.39 23.33
C ALA A 376 -6.09 -7.20 24.76
N VAL A 377 -6.93 -8.14 25.20
CA VAL A 377 -7.53 -8.14 26.54
C VAL A 377 -6.86 -9.21 27.41
N ASP A 378 -6.37 -8.81 28.58
CA ASP A 378 -5.70 -9.66 29.56
C ASP A 378 -6.56 -9.83 30.83
N PRO A 379 -7.48 -10.82 30.87
CA PRO A 379 -8.29 -11.12 32.05
C PRO A 379 -7.45 -11.66 33.22
N PRO A 380 -7.88 -11.40 34.48
CA PRO A 380 -7.14 -11.81 35.66
C PRO A 380 -7.14 -13.33 35.85
N GLY A 381 -5.98 -13.90 36.20
CA GLY A 381 -5.83 -15.30 36.61
C GLY A 381 -5.76 -16.32 35.45
N ASP A 382 -5.49 -15.86 34.22
CA ASP A 382 -5.40 -16.70 33.03
C ASP A 382 -3.96 -16.65 32.44
N ASP A 383 -3.06 -17.43 33.05
CA ASP A 383 -1.65 -17.54 32.64
C ASP A 383 -1.50 -18.32 31.31
N ASP A 384 -2.38 -19.30 31.03
CA ASP A 384 -2.41 -20.08 29.78
C ASP A 384 -2.82 -19.23 28.56
N ARG A 385 -3.46 -18.07 28.78
CA ARG A 385 -3.76 -17.09 27.72
C ARG A 385 -2.58 -16.19 27.36
N GLN A 386 -1.50 -16.15 28.11
CA GLN A 386 -0.37 -15.27 27.77
C GLN A 386 0.21 -15.63 26.38
N GLU A 387 0.44 -16.93 26.12
CA GLU A 387 0.83 -17.43 24.79
C GLU A 387 -0.28 -17.23 23.74
N ARG A 388 -1.58 -17.33 24.09
CA ARG A 388 -2.67 -17.09 23.12
C ARG A 388 -2.90 -15.61 22.77
N ARG A 389 -2.51 -14.70 23.67
CA ARG A 389 -2.57 -13.24 23.48
C ARG A 389 -1.50 -12.77 22.50
N GLU A 390 -0.31 -13.38 22.58
CA GLU A 390 0.77 -13.24 21.60
C GLU A 390 0.37 -13.77 20.21
N LEU A 391 -0.61 -14.69 20.16
CA LEU A 391 -1.14 -15.34 18.95
C LEU A 391 -2.50 -14.80 18.45
N GLY A 392 -3.06 -13.75 19.08
CA GLY A 392 -4.10 -12.88 18.49
C GLY A 392 -5.57 -13.04 18.89
N GLU A 393 -5.89 -13.17 20.18
CA GLU A 393 -7.19 -12.72 20.70
C GLU A 393 -7.18 -11.20 20.98
N TRP A 394 -7.44 -10.40 19.94
CA TRP A 394 -7.43 -8.93 20.05
C TRP A 394 -8.84 -8.32 20.14
N LEU A 395 -8.94 -7.15 20.79
CA LEU A 395 -10.14 -6.33 20.85
C LEU A 395 -10.27 -5.48 19.58
N CYS A 396 -9.21 -4.74 19.28
CA CYS A 396 -9.14 -3.76 18.20
C CYS A 396 -7.72 -3.73 17.64
N ALA A 397 -7.61 -3.57 16.32
CA ALA A 397 -6.34 -3.38 15.64
C ALA A 397 -6.47 -2.26 14.61
N THR A 398 -5.37 -1.57 14.33
CA THR A 398 -5.29 -0.61 13.23
C THR A 398 -3.95 -0.73 12.52
N ALA A 399 -3.99 -0.58 11.21
CA ALA A 399 -2.86 -0.44 10.30
C ALA A 399 -3.20 0.70 9.32
N PRO A 400 -2.24 1.26 8.55
CA PRO A 400 -2.52 2.18 7.46
C PRO A 400 -3.74 1.77 6.63
N GLY A 401 -4.71 2.65 6.50
CA GLY A 401 -5.93 2.39 5.73
C GLY A 401 -7.04 1.62 6.46
N ALA A 402 -6.82 1.11 7.67
CA ALA A 402 -7.85 0.42 8.46
C ALA A 402 -9.05 1.33 8.82
N ARG A 403 -10.17 0.71 9.19
CA ARG A 403 -11.36 1.40 9.71
C ARG A 403 -11.53 1.05 11.19
N PRO A 404 -12.13 1.93 12.01
CA PRO A 404 -12.46 1.58 13.38
C PRO A 404 -13.38 0.35 13.42
N MET A 405 -13.34 -0.37 14.53
CA MET A 405 -14.32 -1.42 14.81
C MET A 405 -15.65 -0.74 15.16
N ILE A 406 -16.67 -0.94 14.33
CA ILE A 406 -18.05 -0.51 14.58
C ILE A 406 -18.95 -1.72 14.40
N LEU A 407 -19.41 -2.29 15.51
CA LEU A 407 -20.33 -3.44 15.49
C LEU A 407 -21.78 -2.97 15.33
N PRO A 408 -22.64 -3.75 14.66
CA PRO A 408 -24.06 -3.43 14.54
C PRO A 408 -24.75 -3.30 15.91
N PRO A 409 -25.88 -2.59 15.99
CA PRO A 409 -26.69 -2.57 17.20
C PRO A 409 -26.96 -3.98 17.74
N GLY A 410 -26.83 -4.14 19.06
CA GLY A 410 -26.98 -5.42 19.75
C GLY A 410 -25.78 -6.38 19.65
N HIS A 411 -24.71 -6.03 18.94
CA HIS A 411 -23.47 -6.80 18.90
C HIS A 411 -22.38 -6.09 19.71
N ALA A 412 -21.59 -6.85 20.46
CA ALA A 412 -20.49 -6.30 21.26
C ALA A 412 -19.38 -7.32 21.50
N LYS A 413 -18.14 -6.85 21.66
CA LYS A 413 -17.05 -7.63 22.24
C LYS A 413 -17.04 -7.43 23.75
N ARG A 414 -16.73 -8.47 24.52
CA ARG A 414 -16.70 -8.40 25.99
C ARG A 414 -15.28 -8.22 26.51
N ILE A 415 -15.12 -7.32 27.48
CA ILE A 415 -13.95 -7.19 28.34
C ILE A 415 -14.35 -7.64 29.75
N PRO A 416 -13.84 -8.79 30.24
CA PRO A 416 -14.14 -9.24 31.59
C PRO A 416 -13.67 -8.26 32.67
N ALA A 417 -14.36 -8.23 33.81
CA ALA A 417 -13.96 -7.46 34.98
C ALA A 417 -12.50 -7.77 35.40
N GLY A 418 -11.76 -6.73 35.77
CA GLY A 418 -10.37 -6.82 36.22
C GLY A 418 -9.35 -7.03 35.09
N SER A 419 -9.78 -7.00 33.82
CA SER A 419 -8.86 -7.17 32.69
C SER A 419 -7.98 -5.95 32.46
N LYS A 420 -6.75 -6.20 32.00
CA LYS A 420 -5.84 -5.18 31.44
C LYS A 420 -5.97 -5.13 29.92
N LEU A 421 -5.51 -4.04 29.34
CA LEU A 421 -5.33 -3.87 27.91
C LEU A 421 -3.85 -3.96 27.56
N ILE A 422 -3.50 -4.82 26.62
CA ILE A 422 -2.13 -4.98 26.13
C ILE A 422 -2.03 -4.32 24.76
N PHE A 423 -1.27 -3.24 24.67
CA PHE A 423 -0.92 -2.59 23.41
C PHE A 423 0.34 -3.26 22.86
N GLN A 424 0.23 -3.90 21.70
CA GLN A 424 1.34 -4.33 20.88
C GLN A 424 1.53 -3.27 19.78
N MET A 425 2.70 -2.64 19.77
CA MET A 425 3.04 -1.52 18.90
C MET A 425 4.18 -1.91 17.95
N HIS A 426 3.96 -1.69 16.66
CA HIS A 426 4.98 -1.80 15.63
C HIS A 426 5.24 -0.44 14.99
N TYR A 427 6.51 -0.06 14.95
CA TYR A 427 6.96 1.23 14.46
C TYR A 427 7.88 1.06 13.25
N THR A 428 7.74 1.95 12.28
CA THR A 428 8.62 2.04 11.11
C THR A 428 9.32 3.40 11.15
N PRO A 429 10.61 3.44 11.50
CA PRO A 429 11.37 4.70 11.49
C PRO A 429 11.44 5.30 10.09
N ASN A 430 11.21 6.61 10.00
CA ASN A 430 11.11 7.37 8.76
C ASN A 430 12.30 8.34 8.54
N GLY A 431 13.42 8.11 9.24
CA GLY A 431 14.61 8.95 9.14
C GLY A 431 14.68 10.09 10.17
N LYS A 432 13.66 10.26 11.04
CA LYS A 432 13.64 11.30 12.07
C LYS A 432 13.39 10.73 13.47
N PRO A 433 14.11 11.16 14.52
CA PRO A 433 13.73 10.84 15.88
C PRO A 433 12.30 11.34 16.12
N ALA A 434 11.48 10.51 16.74
CA ALA A 434 10.06 10.80 16.93
C ALA A 434 9.63 10.46 18.35
N THR A 435 8.49 10.99 18.75
CA THR A 435 7.78 10.52 19.94
C THR A 435 6.40 10.01 19.55
N ASP A 436 5.89 9.08 20.35
CA ASP A 436 4.53 8.55 20.19
C ASP A 436 3.83 8.40 21.55
N LEU A 437 2.54 8.73 21.57
CA LEU A 437 1.61 8.44 22.65
C LEU A 437 0.29 7.98 22.03
N SER A 438 0.27 6.74 21.55
CA SER A 438 -0.93 6.14 20.97
C SER A 438 -1.98 5.77 22.03
N SER A 439 -3.24 5.64 21.60
CA SER A 439 -4.37 5.37 22.49
C SER A 439 -5.44 4.50 21.82
N ILE A 440 -6.36 3.98 22.63
CA ILE A 440 -7.61 3.36 22.17
C ILE A 440 -8.81 4.10 22.77
N GLY A 441 -9.80 4.39 21.94
CA GLY A 441 -11.12 4.87 22.35
C GLY A 441 -12.12 3.71 22.36
N LEU A 442 -12.93 3.63 23.40
CA LEU A 442 -13.95 2.58 23.59
C LEU A 442 -15.33 3.22 23.78
N VAL A 443 -16.32 2.71 23.04
CA VAL A 443 -17.74 3.04 23.22
C VAL A 443 -18.47 1.82 23.75
N PHE A 444 -19.11 1.99 24.90
CA PHE A 444 -19.80 0.93 25.61
C PHE A 444 -21.24 0.77 25.16
N VAL A 445 -21.79 -0.41 25.40
CA VAL A 445 -23.24 -0.69 25.31
C VAL A 445 -23.69 -1.38 26.59
N ASP A 446 -24.92 -1.11 27.01
CA ASP A 446 -25.49 -1.77 28.18
C ASP A 446 -25.63 -3.29 27.92
N ALA A 447 -25.25 -4.11 28.90
CA ALA A 447 -25.32 -5.57 28.78
C ALA A 447 -26.73 -6.08 28.45
N ALA A 448 -27.77 -5.35 28.85
CA ALA A 448 -29.17 -5.67 28.55
C ALA A 448 -29.53 -5.52 27.07
N ASP A 449 -28.78 -4.71 26.32
CA ASP A 449 -28.99 -4.46 24.89
C ASP A 449 -28.12 -5.39 24.01
N VAL A 450 -27.20 -6.15 24.62
CA VAL A 450 -26.36 -7.11 23.90
C VAL A 450 -27.16 -8.37 23.60
N THR A 451 -27.29 -8.64 22.30
CA THR A 451 -27.92 -9.85 21.75
C THR A 451 -26.90 -10.86 21.24
N HIS A 452 -25.72 -10.40 20.84
CA HIS A 452 -24.66 -11.26 20.28
C HIS A 452 -23.29 -10.82 20.81
N GLU A 453 -22.57 -11.75 21.45
CA GLU A 453 -21.15 -11.59 21.79
C GLU A 453 -20.31 -11.92 20.55
N VAL A 454 -19.58 -10.92 20.05
CA VAL A 454 -18.64 -11.08 18.95
C VAL A 454 -17.27 -11.43 19.51
N VAL A 455 -16.62 -12.42 18.91
CA VAL A 455 -15.26 -12.84 19.26
C VAL A 455 -14.39 -12.81 18.01
N THR A 456 -13.12 -12.48 18.19
CA THR A 456 -12.10 -12.74 17.17
C THR A 456 -11.56 -14.14 17.40
N GLY A 457 -11.77 -15.03 16.43
CA GLY A 457 -11.15 -16.34 16.39
C GLY A 457 -9.97 -16.38 15.43
N LEU A 458 -9.23 -17.48 15.48
CA LEU A 458 -8.03 -17.68 14.67
C LEU A 458 -7.90 -19.13 14.20
N ALA A 459 -7.46 -19.31 12.97
CA ALA A 459 -6.91 -20.56 12.46
C ALA A 459 -5.40 -20.38 12.33
N ILE A 460 -4.61 -21.14 13.09
CA ILE A 460 -3.15 -20.98 13.17
C ILE A 460 -2.40 -22.29 12.94
N ASN A 461 -1.19 -22.19 12.40
CA ASN A 461 -0.22 -23.27 12.36
C ASN A 461 1.17 -22.74 12.76
N THR A 462 1.74 -23.30 13.83
CA THR A 462 3.04 -22.90 14.39
C THR A 462 4.15 -23.92 14.15
N GLU A 463 3.86 -25.04 13.48
CA GLU A 463 4.77 -26.20 13.37
C GLU A 463 5.56 -26.25 12.05
N PHE A 464 5.47 -25.21 11.22
CA PHE A 464 6.10 -25.21 9.89
C PHE A 464 7.57 -24.77 9.90
N ARG A 465 8.30 -25.20 8.86
CA ARG A 465 9.65 -24.73 8.54
C ARG A 465 9.76 -24.53 7.03
N ILE A 466 9.93 -23.29 6.61
CA ILE A 466 10.15 -22.92 5.21
C ILE A 466 11.63 -23.14 4.89
N PRO A 467 11.99 -24.00 3.92
CA PRO A 467 13.38 -24.19 3.52
C PRO A 467 13.99 -22.91 2.92
N ALA A 468 15.31 -22.78 3.03
CA ALA A 468 16.07 -21.75 2.31
C ALA A 468 15.84 -21.87 0.80
N GLY A 469 15.68 -20.73 0.11
CA GLY A 469 15.49 -20.66 -1.34
C GLY A 469 14.14 -21.16 -1.87
N GLU A 470 13.21 -21.63 -1.02
CA GLU A 470 11.92 -22.15 -1.46
C GLU A 470 10.99 -21.01 -1.88
N ALA A 471 10.63 -20.96 -3.17
CA ALA A 471 9.87 -19.86 -3.74
C ALA A 471 8.35 -19.96 -3.53
N ASN A 472 7.82 -21.13 -3.14
CA ASN A 472 6.38 -21.30 -2.96
C ASN A 472 6.02 -22.40 -1.95
N TYR A 473 6.30 -22.15 -0.66
CA TYR A 473 6.03 -23.09 0.41
C TYR A 473 4.60 -22.96 0.94
N ARG A 474 3.81 -24.03 0.88
CA ARG A 474 2.43 -24.07 1.38
C ARG A 474 2.35 -24.40 2.87
N VAL A 475 1.53 -23.65 3.61
CA VAL A 475 1.14 -23.93 5.00
C VAL A 475 -0.38 -23.88 5.13
N ASP A 476 -0.94 -24.83 5.86
CA ASP A 476 -2.38 -24.94 6.10
C ASP A 476 -2.69 -24.76 7.59
N ALA A 477 -3.75 -24.03 7.90
CA ALA A 477 -4.32 -23.94 9.25
C ALA A 477 -5.84 -24.14 9.23
N TRP A 478 -6.39 -24.53 10.38
CA TRP A 478 -7.77 -24.97 10.47
C TRP A 478 -8.45 -24.42 11.71
N GLN A 479 -9.72 -24.07 11.56
CA GLN A 479 -10.62 -23.80 12.68
C GLN A 479 -11.94 -24.55 12.47
N ARG A 480 -12.43 -25.23 13.52
CA ARG A 480 -13.73 -25.92 13.47
C ARG A 480 -14.76 -25.13 14.26
N PHE A 481 -15.94 -24.93 13.68
CA PHE A 481 -17.09 -24.37 14.38
C PHE A 481 -17.93 -25.51 14.99
N PRO A 482 -17.90 -25.74 16.31
CA PRO A 482 -18.68 -26.81 16.92
C PRO A 482 -20.19 -26.50 16.96
N GLU A 483 -20.54 -25.21 16.87
CA GLU A 483 -21.90 -24.69 16.94
C GLU A 483 -22.20 -23.87 15.67
N PRO A 484 -23.48 -23.63 15.35
CA PRO A 484 -23.86 -22.70 14.30
C PRO A 484 -23.25 -21.32 14.56
N THR A 485 -22.53 -20.79 13.58
CA THR A 485 -21.65 -19.63 13.74
C THR A 485 -21.86 -18.67 12.58
N VAL A 486 -21.99 -17.38 12.87
CA VAL A 486 -21.96 -16.32 11.87
C VAL A 486 -20.56 -15.72 11.82
N VAL A 487 -19.95 -15.64 10.64
CA VAL A 487 -18.64 -15.01 10.41
C VAL A 487 -18.85 -13.69 9.66
N THR A 488 -18.33 -12.60 10.20
CA THR A 488 -18.57 -11.23 9.71
C THR A 488 -17.37 -10.63 8.99
N ALA A 489 -16.15 -11.02 9.35
CA ALA A 489 -14.94 -10.52 8.72
C ALA A 489 -13.82 -11.55 8.74
N LEU A 490 -12.89 -11.44 7.81
CA LEU A 490 -11.66 -12.22 7.73
C LEU A 490 -10.45 -11.29 7.79
N PHE A 491 -9.36 -11.73 8.41
CA PHE A 491 -8.12 -10.95 8.50
C PHE A 491 -6.90 -11.89 8.40
N PRO A 492 -6.34 -12.07 7.19
CA PRO A 492 -5.15 -12.89 6.99
C PRO A 492 -3.91 -12.16 7.51
N HIS A 493 -2.99 -12.92 8.09
CA HIS A 493 -1.74 -12.39 8.61
C HIS A 493 -0.56 -13.36 8.33
N MET A 494 0.48 -12.79 7.74
CA MET A 494 1.79 -13.36 7.44
C MET A 494 2.85 -12.25 7.53
N HIS A 495 4.14 -12.61 7.64
CA HIS A 495 5.24 -11.65 7.64
C HIS A 495 5.81 -11.43 6.23
N LEU A 496 7.08 -11.05 6.13
CA LEU A 496 7.73 -10.56 4.92
C LEU A 496 7.68 -11.54 3.75
N ARG A 497 7.69 -12.85 4.01
CA ARG A 497 7.70 -13.88 2.96
C ARG A 497 6.30 -14.30 2.54
N GLY A 498 5.25 -13.75 3.14
CA GLY A 498 3.87 -14.00 2.73
C GLY A 498 3.68 -13.73 1.24
N LYS A 499 3.20 -14.72 0.49
CA LYS A 499 3.01 -14.67 -0.98
C LYS A 499 1.55 -14.66 -1.38
N SER A 500 0.74 -15.55 -0.78
CA SER A 500 -0.70 -15.61 -1.02
C SER A 500 -1.44 -16.18 0.19
N PHE A 501 -2.72 -15.84 0.33
CA PHE A 501 -3.56 -16.35 1.42
C PHE A 501 -4.98 -16.64 0.92
N ARG A 502 -5.54 -17.79 1.28
CA ARG A 502 -6.91 -18.19 0.93
C ARG A 502 -7.67 -18.71 2.15
N TYR A 503 -8.95 -18.38 2.22
CA TYR A 503 -9.91 -18.96 3.16
C TYR A 503 -10.94 -19.80 2.43
N GLU A 504 -11.14 -21.03 2.88
CA GLU A 504 -12.20 -21.92 2.42
C GLU A 504 -13.08 -22.37 3.59
N ALA A 505 -14.39 -22.49 3.35
CA ALA A 505 -15.33 -23.13 4.26
C ALA A 505 -15.64 -24.53 3.74
N ILE A 506 -15.29 -25.55 4.52
CA ILE A 506 -15.66 -26.95 4.26
C ILE A 506 -16.86 -27.32 5.14
N PHE A 507 -18.00 -27.51 4.49
CA PHE A 507 -19.27 -27.82 5.14
C PHE A 507 -19.34 -29.29 5.59
N PRO A 508 -20.21 -29.63 6.56
CA PRO A 508 -20.38 -31.02 7.03
C PRO A 508 -20.80 -32.02 5.94
N ASP A 509 -21.42 -31.55 4.86
CA ASP A 509 -21.84 -32.35 3.70
C ASP A 509 -20.70 -32.60 2.69
N GLY A 510 -19.51 -32.01 2.92
CA GLY A 510 -18.34 -32.12 2.05
C GLY A 510 -18.25 -31.05 0.97
N ARG A 511 -19.20 -30.12 0.87
CA ARG A 511 -19.07 -28.95 -0.01
C ARG A 511 -17.97 -28.03 0.48
N THR A 512 -17.25 -27.41 -0.45
CA THR A 512 -16.24 -26.38 -0.17
C THR A 512 -16.63 -25.09 -0.87
N GLU A 513 -16.54 -23.97 -0.17
CA GLU A 513 -16.74 -22.62 -0.73
C GLU A 513 -15.49 -21.78 -0.42
N THR A 514 -15.00 -21.02 -1.39
CA THR A 514 -13.92 -20.05 -1.17
C THR A 514 -14.51 -18.73 -0.69
N LEU A 515 -14.05 -18.27 0.47
CA LEU A 515 -14.58 -17.06 1.13
C LEU A 515 -13.77 -15.82 0.79
N LEU A 516 -12.45 -15.98 0.65
CA LEU A 516 -11.47 -14.95 0.37
C LEU A 516 -10.25 -15.60 -0.31
N ASP A 517 -9.73 -14.94 -1.34
CA ASP A 517 -8.52 -15.35 -2.05
C ASP A 517 -7.65 -14.11 -2.30
N ILE A 518 -6.43 -14.13 -1.81
CA ILE A 518 -5.42 -13.07 -1.95
C ILE A 518 -4.24 -13.66 -2.71
N PRO A 519 -4.18 -13.51 -4.05
CA PRO A 519 -3.12 -14.09 -4.86
C PRO A 519 -1.75 -13.42 -4.66
N HIS A 520 -1.74 -12.14 -4.26
CA HIS A 520 -0.54 -11.33 -4.06
C HIS A 520 -0.61 -10.65 -2.70
N TYR A 521 -0.23 -11.38 -1.64
CA TYR A 521 -0.21 -10.82 -0.30
C TYR A 521 0.91 -9.78 -0.16
N ASP A 522 0.59 -8.63 0.45
CA ASP A 522 1.56 -7.58 0.77
C ASP A 522 1.57 -7.35 2.29
N PHE A 523 2.73 -7.54 2.91
CA PHE A 523 2.92 -7.37 4.36
C PHE A 523 2.61 -5.94 4.85
N ASN A 524 2.76 -4.93 4.00
CA ASN A 524 2.46 -3.55 4.34
C ASN A 524 0.95 -3.30 4.41
N TRP A 525 0.13 -4.14 3.77
CA TRP A 525 -1.32 -3.97 3.61
C TRP A 525 -2.11 -5.12 4.22
N GLN A 526 -2.18 -5.13 5.55
CA GLN A 526 -2.90 -6.15 6.33
C GLN A 526 -4.35 -5.71 6.59
N ASN A 527 -5.19 -5.88 5.58
CA ASN A 527 -6.57 -5.43 5.61
C ASN A 527 -7.51 -6.43 6.30
N ALA A 528 -8.52 -5.89 7.01
CA ALA A 528 -9.73 -6.64 7.33
C ALA A 528 -10.64 -6.72 6.11
N TYR A 529 -11.24 -7.87 5.86
CA TYR A 529 -12.20 -8.11 4.80
C TYR A 529 -13.58 -8.32 5.41
N VAL A 530 -14.39 -7.26 5.47
CA VAL A 530 -15.69 -7.25 6.15
C VAL A 530 -16.78 -7.64 5.17
N PHE A 531 -17.42 -8.78 5.35
CA PHE A 531 -18.46 -9.24 4.44
C PHE A 531 -19.60 -8.23 4.35
N ALA A 532 -20.06 -7.94 3.13
CA ALA A 532 -21.28 -7.17 2.90
C ALA A 532 -22.51 -7.92 3.44
N GLU A 533 -22.51 -9.24 3.28
CA GLU A 533 -23.47 -10.16 3.90
C GLU A 533 -22.71 -11.22 4.71
N PRO A 534 -22.86 -11.26 6.05
CA PRO A 534 -22.16 -12.24 6.88
C PRO A 534 -22.48 -13.69 6.50
N TRP A 535 -21.47 -14.56 6.61
CA TRP A 535 -21.63 -15.99 6.36
C TRP A 535 -22.23 -16.69 7.56
N ARG A 536 -23.27 -17.50 7.35
CA ARG A 536 -23.88 -18.35 8.38
C ARG A 536 -23.48 -19.79 8.16
N PHE A 537 -22.68 -20.33 9.06
CA PHE A 537 -22.16 -21.69 8.98
C PHE A 537 -22.90 -22.63 9.94
N PRO A 538 -23.33 -23.82 9.48
CA PRO A 538 -23.85 -24.83 10.39
C PRO A 538 -22.73 -25.39 11.28
N ALA A 539 -23.14 -25.96 12.42
CA ALA A 539 -22.25 -26.72 13.29
C ALA A 539 -21.48 -27.81 12.50
N GLY A 540 -20.19 -27.93 12.80
CA GLY A 540 -19.27 -28.86 12.14
C GLY A 540 -18.56 -28.30 10.92
N THR A 541 -18.90 -27.10 10.44
CA THR A 541 -18.16 -26.43 9.37
C THR A 541 -16.71 -26.21 9.81
N ARG A 542 -15.78 -26.37 8.87
CA ARG A 542 -14.34 -26.13 9.08
C ARG A 542 -13.90 -24.97 8.20
N LEU A 543 -13.34 -23.95 8.82
CA LEU A 543 -12.57 -22.92 8.13
C LEU A 543 -11.18 -23.46 7.86
N HIS A 544 -10.73 -23.36 6.62
CA HIS A 544 -9.44 -23.82 6.13
C HIS A 544 -8.70 -22.61 5.56
N CYS A 545 -7.57 -22.28 6.19
CA CYS A 545 -6.69 -21.21 5.75
C CYS A 545 -5.49 -21.83 5.02
N ILE A 546 -5.17 -21.32 3.85
CA ILE A 546 -4.06 -21.78 3.01
C ILE A 546 -3.16 -20.58 2.74
N ALA A 547 -1.93 -20.64 3.23
CA ALA A 547 -0.90 -19.63 3.00
C ALA A 547 0.19 -20.20 2.10
N HIS A 548 0.79 -19.35 1.26
CA HIS A 548 2.05 -19.64 0.61
C HIS A 548 3.10 -18.61 1.00
N PHE A 549 4.35 -19.07 1.11
CA PHE A 549 5.50 -18.23 1.41
C PHE A 549 6.57 -18.31 0.31
N ASP A 550 7.26 -17.19 0.08
CA ASP A 550 8.39 -17.07 -0.85
C ASP A 550 9.67 -16.72 -0.07
N ASN A 551 10.46 -17.76 0.22
CA ASN A 551 11.78 -17.64 0.85
C ASN A 551 12.93 -17.68 -0.18
N SER A 552 12.65 -17.35 -1.44
CA SER A 552 13.67 -17.28 -2.49
C SER A 552 14.43 -15.95 -2.49
N VAL A 553 15.52 -15.90 -3.26
CA VAL A 553 16.33 -14.68 -3.47
C VAL A 553 15.57 -13.61 -4.26
N ASP A 554 14.60 -14.03 -5.08
CA ASP A 554 13.81 -13.15 -5.95
C ASP A 554 12.74 -12.38 -5.16
N ASN A 555 12.40 -12.85 -3.94
CA ASN A 555 11.52 -12.11 -3.06
C ASN A 555 12.27 -10.91 -2.45
N PHE A 556 11.90 -9.70 -2.87
CA PHE A 556 12.56 -8.48 -2.40
C PHE A 556 12.40 -8.26 -0.88
N SER A 557 11.24 -8.59 -0.32
CA SER A 557 10.99 -8.44 1.11
C SER A 557 11.73 -9.47 1.96
N ASN A 558 12.30 -10.52 1.37
CA ASN A 558 13.03 -11.55 2.10
C ASN A 558 14.38 -11.00 2.61
N PRO A 559 14.57 -10.89 3.95
CA PRO A 559 15.81 -10.37 4.52
C PRO A 559 16.97 -11.37 4.37
N ASP A 560 16.70 -12.66 4.43
CA ASP A 560 17.71 -13.73 4.38
C ASP A 560 17.17 -14.98 3.65
N PRO A 561 17.44 -15.13 2.33
CA PRO A 561 16.99 -16.26 1.53
C PRO A 561 17.80 -17.55 1.75
N GLU A 562 18.97 -17.46 2.38
CA GLU A 562 19.86 -18.61 2.61
C GLU A 562 19.53 -19.38 3.90
N SER A 563 18.67 -18.80 4.74
CA SER A 563 18.24 -19.40 5.99
C SER A 563 16.86 -20.07 5.87
N SER A 564 16.69 -21.20 6.58
CA SER A 564 15.35 -21.76 6.81
C SER A 564 14.62 -20.95 7.86
N VAL A 565 13.32 -20.73 7.67
CA VAL A 565 12.49 -19.90 8.56
C VAL A 565 11.42 -20.74 9.24
N THR A 566 11.09 -20.42 10.49
CA THR A 566 10.05 -21.08 11.29
C THR A 566 9.03 -20.06 11.78
N TRP A 567 7.98 -20.55 12.43
CA TRP A 567 7.04 -19.68 13.12
C TRP A 567 7.75 -18.80 14.17
N GLY A 568 7.37 -17.53 14.26
CA GLY A 568 7.86 -16.59 15.27
C GLY A 568 7.21 -15.21 15.17
N GLU A 569 7.40 -14.38 16.21
CA GLU A 569 6.78 -13.05 16.31
C GLU A 569 7.50 -11.96 15.52
N GLN A 570 8.78 -12.15 15.25
CA GLN A 570 9.56 -11.11 14.62
C GLN A 570 9.28 -11.09 13.11
N THR A 571 9.31 -9.90 12.53
CA THR A 571 9.00 -9.67 11.11
C THR A 571 9.93 -10.45 10.17
N TRP A 572 11.15 -10.80 10.61
CA TRP A 572 12.09 -11.64 9.86
C TRP A 572 11.88 -13.16 10.06
N GLU A 573 11.07 -13.57 11.05
CA GLU A 573 10.52 -14.92 11.19
C GLU A 573 9.24 -15.04 10.31
N GLU A 574 8.33 -15.97 10.60
CA GLU A 574 7.05 -16.03 9.89
C GLU A 574 5.85 -16.32 10.79
N MET A 575 4.68 -15.89 10.34
CA MET A 575 3.40 -16.26 10.92
C MET A 575 2.45 -16.80 9.86
N MET A 576 1.60 -17.74 10.26
CA MET A 576 0.47 -18.19 9.45
C MET A 576 -0.77 -18.12 10.32
N ILE A 577 -1.53 -17.03 10.20
CA ILE A 577 -2.75 -16.84 10.98
C ILE A 577 -3.88 -16.36 10.07
N GLY A 578 -4.97 -17.11 10.08
CA GLY A 578 -6.22 -16.66 9.52
C GLY A 578 -7.19 -16.23 10.60
N TYR A 579 -7.20 -14.95 10.94
CA TYR A 579 -8.16 -14.38 11.89
C TYR A 579 -9.54 -14.23 11.25
N PHE A 580 -10.57 -14.22 12.09
CA PHE A 580 -11.93 -13.92 11.69
C PHE A 580 -12.74 -13.38 12.88
N ASP A 581 -13.69 -12.48 12.61
CA ASP A 581 -14.69 -12.08 13.60
C ASP A 581 -15.95 -12.95 13.42
N ALA A 582 -16.48 -13.44 14.54
CA ALA A 582 -17.64 -14.32 14.54
C ALA A 582 -18.51 -14.18 15.80
N TYR A 583 -19.75 -14.63 15.71
CA TYR A 583 -20.66 -14.82 16.84
C TYR A 583 -21.52 -16.06 16.64
N ARG A 584 -22.12 -16.56 17.73
CA ARG A 584 -23.00 -17.74 17.69
C ARG A 584 -24.33 -17.42 16.98
N ASP A 585 -24.77 -18.30 16.08
CA ASP A 585 -26.05 -18.14 15.39
C ASP A 585 -27.21 -18.73 16.21
N ASP A 586 -27.78 -17.90 17.09
CA ASP A 586 -28.91 -18.29 17.94
C ASP A 586 -30.25 -18.40 17.19
N ALA A 587 -30.33 -17.95 15.93
CA ALA A 587 -31.52 -18.13 15.08
C ALA A 587 -31.67 -19.58 14.56
N SER A 588 -30.67 -20.44 14.80
CA SER A 588 -30.62 -21.82 14.32
C SER A 588 -31.41 -22.83 15.17
N GLU A 589 -32.05 -22.42 16.26
CA GLU A 589 -33.17 -23.17 16.86
C GLU A 589 -34.44 -23.06 15.97
N GLY A 590 -34.34 -23.52 14.73
CA GLY A 590 -35.49 -23.76 13.86
C GLY A 590 -35.59 -22.90 12.59
N SER A 591 -34.59 -22.92 11.71
CA SER A 591 -34.81 -22.78 10.25
C SER A 591 -33.51 -23.02 9.48
N SER A 592 -33.37 -24.19 8.87
CA SER A 592 -32.48 -24.33 7.72
C SER A 592 -33.27 -24.00 6.46
N THR A 593 -32.89 -22.93 5.75
CA THR A 593 -32.91 -22.78 4.28
C THR A 593 -32.70 -21.31 3.90
N ARG A 594 -31.77 -21.07 2.96
CA ARG A 594 -31.74 -19.86 2.14
C ARG A 594 -32.94 -19.97 1.17
N GLY A 595 -33.85 -19.00 1.18
CA GLY A 595 -34.95 -18.97 0.22
C GLY A 595 -34.42 -18.86 -1.20
N GLU A 596 -34.90 -19.73 -2.09
CA GLU A 596 -34.67 -19.60 -3.53
C GLU A 596 -35.28 -18.29 -4.05
N PRO A 597 -34.69 -17.66 -5.08
CA PRO A 597 -35.27 -16.47 -5.68
C PRO A 597 -36.54 -16.84 -6.44
N GLU A 598 -37.64 -16.19 -6.09
CA GLU A 598 -38.91 -16.28 -6.80
C GLU A 598 -38.71 -15.70 -8.21
N VAL A 599 -38.64 -16.58 -9.22
CA VAL A 599 -38.68 -16.19 -10.63
C VAL A 599 -40.14 -15.92 -10.98
N ASP A 600 -40.53 -14.65 -11.03
CA ASP A 600 -41.86 -14.26 -11.52
C ASP A 600 -41.92 -14.37 -13.04
N ARG A 601 -43.06 -14.89 -13.54
CA ARG A 601 -43.36 -15.17 -14.95
C ARG A 601 -44.22 -14.10 -15.58
#